data_AF-A0A924L5C0-F1
#
_entry.id   AF-A0A924L5C0-F1
#
_cell.length_a   1.000
_cell.length_b   1.000
_cell.length_c   1.000
_cell.angle_alpha   90.00
_cell.angle_beta   90.00
_cell.angle_gamma   90.00
#
_symmetry.space_group_name_H-M   'P 1'
#
loop_
_entity.id
_entity.type
_entity.pdbx_description
1 polymer ?
#
loop_
_entity_poly.entity_id
_entity_poly.type
_entity_poly.pdbx_seq_one_letter_code
_entity_poly.pdbx_strand_id
1 'polypeptide(L)' 'MKAVVYKGPNAISVEDVPDAKIERPTDVLVRITATNICGSDLHMYEGRTDFEIGRTFGHENMGEV' A
#
# COMPACT_ATOMS: atom_id res chain seq x y z
N MET A 1 1.51 8.63 8.31
CA MET A 1 1.27 7.21 8.63
C MET A 1 2.36 6.33 8.05
N LYS A 2 2.59 5.11 8.57
CA LYS A 2 3.56 4.17 8.01
C LYS A 2 2.96 3.35 6.87
N ALA A 3 3.72 3.08 5.81
CA ALA A 3 3.28 2.31 4.66
C ALA A 3 4.43 1.48 4.05
N VAL A 4 4.10 0.36 3.37
CA VAL A 4 5.07 -0.43 2.60
C VAL A 4 5.22 0.19 1.21
N VAL A 5 6.41 0.70 0.90
CA VAL A 5 6.73 1.44 -0.33
C VAL A 5 7.64 0.61 -1.23
N TYR A 6 7.29 0.54 -2.51
CA TYR A 6 8.09 -0.12 -3.54
C TYR A 6 9.36 0.66 -3.88
N LYS A 7 10.51 -0.02 -3.87
CA LYS A 7 11.84 0.55 -4.20
C LYS A 7 12.49 -0.09 -5.43
N GLY A 8 11.75 -0.94 -6.15
CA GLY A 8 12.24 -1.68 -7.31
C GLY A 8 12.25 -3.19 -7.06
N PRO A 9 12.70 -4.00 -8.05
CA PRO A 9 12.64 -5.45 -7.95
C PRO A 9 13.36 -5.96 -6.71
N ASN A 10 12.65 -6.75 -5.91
CA ASN A 10 13.04 -7.31 -4.62
C ASN A 10 13.37 -6.28 -3.52
N ALA A 11 13.00 -5.02 -3.70
CA ALA A 11 13.30 -3.93 -2.77
C ALA A 11 12.01 -3.22 -2.31
N ILE A 12 11.74 -3.26 -1.01
CA ILE A 12 10.63 -2.54 -0.36
C ILE A 12 11.11 -1.99 0.99
N SER A 13 10.46 -0.92 1.46
CA SER A 13 10.73 -0.32 2.76
C SER A 13 9.44 0.09 3.46
N VAL A 14 9.45 0.12 4.79
CA VAL A 14 8.38 0.77 5.57
C VAL A 14 8.76 2.22 5.76
N GLU A 15 7.95 3.15 5.24
CA GLU A 15 8.24 4.58 5.26
C GLU A 15 7.10 5.37 5.88
N ASP A 16 7.43 6.53 6.46
CA ASP A 16 6.44 7.53 6.86
C ASP A 16 5.97 8.29 5.61
N VAL A 17 4.67 8.18 5.33
CA VAL A 17 3.96 8.87 4.24
C VAL A 17 2.90 9.82 4.82
N PRO A 18 2.44 10.84 4.08
CA PRO A 18 1.34 11.69 4.52
C PRO A 18 0.11 10.88 4.92
N ASP A 19 -0.62 11.35 5.93
CA ASP A 19 -1.90 10.72 6.31
C ASP A 19 -2.92 10.88 5.18
N ALA A 20 -3.76 9.85 5.02
CA ALA A 20 -4.86 9.86 4.07
C ALA A 20 -5.87 10.98 4.41
N LYS A 21 -6.50 11.54 3.38
CA LYS A 21 -7.46 12.64 3.51
C LYS A 21 -8.71 12.33 2.71
N ILE A 22 -9.85 12.84 3.18
CA ILE A 22 -11.09 12.85 2.42
C ILE A 22 -10.95 13.88 1.30
N GLU A 23 -11.08 13.46 0.04
CA GLU A 23 -11.01 14.34 -1.13
C GLU A 23 -12.40 14.60 -1.72
N ARG A 24 -13.32 13.64 -1.57
CA ARG A 24 -14.68 13.68 -2.09
C ARG A 24 -15.69 13.36 -0.99
N PRO A 25 -16.94 13.85 -1.09
CA PRO A 25 -17.98 13.57 -0.09
C PRO A 25 -18.32 12.08 0.12
N THR A 26 -17.92 11.22 -0.81
CA THR A 26 -18.18 9.78 -0.80
C THR A 26 -17.00 8.95 -0.28
N ASP A 27 -15.88 9.57 0.09
CA ASP A 27 -14.72 8.84 0.60
C ASP A 27 -14.92 8.46 2.08
N VAL A 28 -14.20 7.42 2.51
CA VAL A 28 -14.11 7.01 3.92
C VAL A 28 -12.65 6.79 4.27
N LEU A 29 -12.25 7.22 5.47
CA LEU A 29 -10.94 6.87 6.03
C LEU A 29 -11.10 5.62 6.88
N VAL A 30 -10.17 4.68 6.71
CA VAL A 30 -10.15 3.44 7.48
C VAL A 30 -8.83 3.36 8.23
N ARG A 31 -8.91 3.25 9.56
CA ARG A 31 -7.77 2.88 10.39
C ARG A 31 -7.52 1.39 10.23
N ILE A 32 -6.49 1.04 9.45
CA ILE A 32 -6.13 -0.34 9.17
C ILE A 32 -5.70 -1.05 10.47
N THR A 33 -6.34 -2.18 10.77
CA THR A 33 -6.00 -3.06 11.91
C THR A 33 -5.23 -4.29 11.46
N ALA A 34 -5.56 -4.83 10.28
CA ALA A 34 -4.86 -5.94 9.66
C ALA A 34 -4.88 -5.80 8.14
N THR A 35 -3.83 -6.31 7.49
CA THR A 35 -3.76 -6.46 6.03
C THR A 35 -2.88 -7.65 5.70
N ASN A 36 -3.13 -8.28 4.55
CA ASN A 36 -2.43 -9.49 4.14
C ASN A 36 -1.44 -9.22 2.99
N ILE A 37 -0.64 -10.24 2.66
CA ILE A 37 0.20 -10.26 1.47
C ILE A 37 -0.44 -11.25 0.49
N CYS A 38 -0.81 -10.76 -0.68
CA CYS A 38 -1.37 -11.57 -1.74
C CYS A 38 -0.28 -12.10 -2.67
N GLY A 39 -0.56 -13.18 -3.41
CA GLY A 39 0.31 -13.64 -4.48
C GLY A 39 0.50 -12.61 -5.60
N SER A 40 -0.47 -11.70 -5.80
CA SER A 40 -0.36 -10.61 -6.76
C SER A 40 0.66 -9.56 -6.33
N ASP A 41 0.82 -9.27 -5.03
CA ASP A 41 1.85 -8.35 -4.54
C ASP A 41 3.26 -8.84 -4.92
N LEU A 42 3.45 -10.17 -4.99
CA LEU A 42 4.71 -10.76 -5.45
C LEU A 42 5.02 -10.45 -6.91
N HIS A 43 4.00 -10.24 -7.75
CA HIS A 43 4.22 -9.85 -9.15
C HIS A 43 4.88 -8.47 -9.23
N MET A 44 4.46 -7.51 -8.41
CA MET A 44 5.12 -6.20 -8.33
C MET A 44 6.48 -6.29 -7.63
N TYR A 45 6.56 -7.01 -6.50
CA TYR A 45 7.81 -7.20 -5.76
C TYR A 45 8.93 -7.79 -6.63
N GLU A 46 8.62 -8.78 -7.44
CA GLU A 46 9.59 -9.42 -8.35
C GLU A 46 9.87 -8.60 -9.62
N GLY A 47 9.26 -7.44 -9.79
CA GLY A 47 9.45 -6.58 -10.97
C GLY A 47 8.78 -7.09 -12.24
N ARG A 48 7.70 -7.88 -12.13
CA ARG A 48 6.98 -8.48 -13.28
C ARG A 48 5.83 -7.61 -13.79
N THR A 49 5.77 -6.35 -13.36
CA THR A 49 4.72 -5.39 -13.70
C THR A 49 5.33 -4.00 -13.84
N ASP A 50 4.59 -3.07 -14.46
CA ASP A 50 4.96 -1.65 -14.55
C ASP A 50 4.63 -0.85 -13.26
N PHE A 51 4.78 -1.49 -12.09
CA PHE A 51 4.51 -0.82 -10.80
C PHE A 51 5.61 0.19 -10.50
N GLU A 52 5.22 1.43 -10.25
CA GLU A 52 6.17 2.55 -10.14
C GLU A 52 6.87 2.59 -8.79
N ILE A 53 8.17 2.91 -8.80
CA ILE A 53 8.95 3.16 -7.59
C ILE A 53 8.30 4.31 -6.80
N GLY A 54 8.17 4.12 -5.49
CA GLY A 54 7.53 5.07 -4.59
C GLY A 54 6.04 4.79 -4.34
N ARG A 55 5.41 3.85 -5.05
CA ARG A 55 4.02 3.46 -4.78
C ARG A 55 3.90 2.56 -3.55
N THR A 56 2.76 2.67 -2.87
CA THR A 56 2.41 1.89 -1.69
C THR A 56 1.75 0.56 -2.06
N PHE A 57 2.13 -0.52 -1.37
CA PHE A 57 1.52 -1.86 -1.48
C PHE A 57 0.24 -2.02 -0.65
N GLY A 58 -0.48 -3.11 -0.93
CA GLY A 58 -1.57 -3.62 -0.09
C GLY A 58 -2.95 -3.43 -0.69
N HIS A 59 -3.73 -4.50 -0.73
CA HIS A 59 -5.10 -4.50 -1.26
C HIS A 59 -6.04 -5.47 -0.53
N GLU A 60 -5.62 -6.00 0.62
CA GLU A 60 -6.37 -6.97 1.43
C GLU A 60 -6.60 -6.43 2.85
N ASN A 61 -7.21 -5.25 2.93
CA ASN A 61 -7.29 -4.46 4.17
C ASN A 61 -8.53 -4.79 5.02
N MET A 62 -8.35 -4.88 6.34
CA MET A 62 -9.40 -4.86 7.35
C MET A 62 -9.13 -3.73 8.36
N GLY A 63 -10.17 -3.05 8.82
CA GLY A 63 -10.02 -1.94 9.74
C GLY A 63 -11.34 -1.37 10.24
N GLU A 64 -11.23 -0.23 10.91
CA GLU A 64 -12.35 0.51 11.50
C GLU A 64 -12.44 1.89 10.84
N VAL A 65 -13.66 2.42 10.72
CA VAL A 65 -13.93 3.80 10.26
C VAL A 65 -13.70 4.78 11.40
#